data_AF-A0A7S2NRP7-F1
#
_entry.id   AF-A0A7S2NRP7-F1
#
_cell.length_a   1.000
_cell.length_b   1.000
_cell.length_c   1.000
_cell.angle_alpha   90.00
_cell.angle_beta   90.00
_cell.angle_gamma   90.00
#
_symmetry.space_group_name_H-M   'P 1'
#
loop_
_entity.id
_entity.type
_entity.pdbx_description
1 polymer ?
#
loop_
_entity_poly.entity_id
_entity_poly.type
_entity_poly.pdbx_seq_one_letter_code
_entity_poly.pdbx_strand_id
1 'polypeptide(L)'
;CAVLHAADLDEIVLLSTGMPAIVFANLAAYAWLTQDKDFSYFRAFLSCSVPITICVSALLFGLSGEIFHWDLRELAYASGAALFVCAYLLLETERATTICSVDDYVLAVVHIYVHILEVVYWIINTIFKTIAGALCTNK
;
A
#
# COMPACT_ATOMS: atom_id res chain seq x y z
N CYS A 1 -23.96 -3.22 -6.41
CA CYS A 1 -23.58 -2.46 -7.62
C CYS A 1 -24.60 -1.40 -8.04
N ALA A 2 -25.92 -1.56 -7.83
CA ALA A 2 -26.91 -0.56 -8.25
C ALA A 2 -26.78 0.82 -7.56
N VAL A 3 -26.35 0.85 -6.30
CA VAL A 3 -26.14 2.10 -5.53
C VAL A 3 -24.87 2.85 -5.98
N LEU A 4 -23.90 2.15 -6.56
CA LEU A 4 -22.60 2.71 -6.97
C LEU A 4 -22.66 3.33 -8.37
N HIS A 5 -23.41 2.69 -9.27
CA HIS A 5 -23.68 3.17 -10.62
C HIS A 5 -24.59 4.42 -10.63
N ALA A 6 -25.45 4.57 -9.62
CA ALA A 6 -26.26 5.77 -9.44
C ALA A 6 -25.45 7.02 -9.01
N ALA A 7 -24.16 6.84 -8.68
CA ALA A 7 -23.30 7.89 -8.14
C ALA A 7 -22.01 8.12 -8.97
N ASP A 8 -21.89 7.55 -10.18
CA ASP A 8 -20.70 7.63 -11.06
C ASP A 8 -19.37 7.24 -10.36
N LEU A 9 -19.44 6.37 -9.34
CA LEU A 9 -18.29 5.92 -8.54
C LEU A 9 -17.82 4.50 -8.89
N ASP A 10 -18.43 3.87 -9.90
CA ASP A 10 -18.14 2.50 -10.31
C ASP A 10 -16.75 2.34 -10.94
N GLU A 11 -16.34 3.28 -11.78
CA GLU A 11 -15.01 3.31 -12.38
C GLU A 11 -13.90 3.46 -11.33
N ILE A 12 -14.14 4.28 -10.29
CA ILE A 12 -13.18 4.52 -9.21
C ILE A 12 -12.95 3.26 -8.38
N VAL A 13 -14.03 2.53 -8.06
CA VAL A 13 -13.92 1.26 -7.33
C VAL A 13 -13.21 0.21 -8.18
N LEU A 14 -13.52 0.15 -9.48
CA LEU A 14 -12.84 -0.77 -10.39
C LEU A 14 -11.35 -0.45 -10.52
N LEU A 15 -10.98 0.82 -10.67
CA LEU A 15 -9.58 1.25 -10.80
C LEU A 15 -8.79 1.03 -9.51
N SER A 16 -9.38 1.39 -8.37
CA SER A 16 -8.76 1.25 -7.05
C SER A 16 -8.58 -0.20 -6.60
N THR A 17 -9.38 -1.13 -7.13
CA THR A 17 -9.22 -2.56 -6.88
C THR A 17 -8.35 -3.24 -7.95
N GLY A 18 -8.49 -2.82 -9.21
CA GLY A 18 -7.80 -3.40 -10.36
C GLY A 18 -6.30 -3.09 -10.41
N MET A 19 -5.91 -1.83 -10.16
CA MET A 19 -4.50 -1.43 -10.13
C MET A 19 -3.68 -2.23 -9.09
N PRO A 20 -4.08 -2.28 -7.79
CA PRO A 20 -3.33 -3.08 -6.83
C PRO A 20 -3.39 -4.58 -7.10
N ALA A 21 -4.45 -5.11 -7.72
CA ALA A 21 -4.48 -6.51 -8.14
C ALA A 21 -3.41 -6.83 -9.22
N ILE A 22 -3.22 -5.94 -10.19
CA ILE A 22 -2.17 -6.07 -11.23
C ILE A 22 -0.78 -5.96 -10.60
N VAL A 23 -0.58 -4.98 -9.70
CA VAL A 23 0.68 -4.81 -8.96
C VAL A 23 0.99 -6.07 -8.15
N PHE A 24 0.01 -6.60 -7.40
CA PHE A 24 0.14 -7.84 -6.65
C PHE A 24 0.54 -9.02 -7.55
N ALA A 25 -0.16 -9.22 -8.67
CA ALA A 25 0.13 -10.31 -9.59
C ALA A 25 1.56 -10.23 -10.14
N ASN A 26 2.03 -9.03 -10.47
CA ASN A 26 3.41 -8.81 -10.94
C ASN A 26 4.44 -9.03 -9.83
N LEU A 27 4.19 -8.57 -8.60
CA LEU A 27 5.09 -8.80 -7.47
C LEU A 27 5.14 -10.29 -7.08
N ALA A 28 3.99 -10.96 -7.07
CA ALA A 28 3.91 -12.39 -6.80
C ALA A 28 4.64 -13.21 -7.89
N ALA A 29 4.45 -12.86 -9.16
CA ALA A 29 5.17 -13.47 -10.26
C ALA A 29 6.69 -13.22 -10.16
N TYR A 30 7.10 -12.02 -9.79
CA TYR A 30 8.51 -11.69 -9.58
C TYR A 30 9.12 -12.51 -8.45
N ALA A 31 8.48 -12.53 -7.27
CA ALA A 31 8.94 -13.35 -6.13
C ALA A 31 9.05 -14.83 -6.50
N TRP A 32 8.06 -15.36 -7.22
CA TRP A 32 8.09 -16.75 -7.67
C TRP A 32 9.22 -17.05 -8.66
N LEU A 33 9.57 -16.09 -9.52
CA LEU A 33 10.70 -16.20 -10.45
C LEU A 33 12.06 -15.99 -9.78
N THR A 34 12.12 -15.30 -8.63
CA THR A 34 13.36 -15.01 -7.89
C THR A 34 13.58 -15.84 -6.65
N GLN A 35 12.88 -16.98 -6.51
CA GLN A 35 12.90 -17.86 -5.34
C GLN A 35 14.31 -18.29 -4.87
N ASP A 36 15.31 -18.29 -5.76
CA ASP A 36 16.69 -18.66 -5.46
C ASP A 36 17.56 -17.49 -4.93
N LYS A 37 17.04 -16.26 -4.86
CA LYS A 37 17.80 -15.09 -4.38
C LYS A 37 17.50 -14.81 -2.91
N ASP A 38 18.53 -14.81 -2.09
CA ASP A 38 18.41 -14.45 -0.68
C ASP A 38 18.03 -12.97 -0.49
N PHE A 39 16.77 -12.70 -0.20
CA PHE A 39 16.26 -11.35 0.13
C PHE A 39 16.60 -10.89 1.57
N SER A 40 17.59 -11.50 2.23
CA SER A 40 17.98 -11.18 3.61
C SER A 40 18.36 -9.69 3.80
N TYR A 41 19.05 -9.10 2.82
CA TYR A 41 19.37 -7.66 2.82
C TYR A 41 18.12 -6.78 2.71
N PHE A 42 17.13 -7.21 1.93
CA PHE A 42 15.87 -6.48 1.77
C PHE A 42 15.04 -6.51 3.05
N ARG A 43 15.08 -7.63 3.80
CA ARG A 43 14.48 -7.74 5.14
C ARG A 43 15.07 -6.75 6.13
N ALA A 44 16.40 -6.64 6.17
CA ALA A 44 17.08 -5.69 7.04
C ALA A 44 16.71 -4.25 6.69
N PHE A 45 16.70 -3.90 5.40
CA PHE A 45 16.26 -2.59 4.92
C PHE A 45 14.83 -2.25 5.35
N LEU A 46 13.88 -3.18 5.15
CA LEU A 46 12.49 -2.99 5.56
C LEU A 46 12.35 -2.80 7.07
N SER A 47 13.04 -3.61 7.88
CA SER A 47 13.02 -3.49 9.34
C SER A 47 13.54 -2.14 9.84
N CYS A 48 14.56 -1.56 9.18
CA CYS A 48 15.07 -0.23 9.48
C CYS A 48 14.16 0.88 8.97
N SER A 49 13.41 0.66 7.89
CA SER A 49 12.53 1.67 7.32
C SER A 49 11.23 1.89 8.11
N VAL A 50 10.72 0.87 8.84
CA VAL A 50 9.55 1.03 9.75
C VAL A 50 9.72 2.19 10.74
N PRO A 51 10.76 2.23 11.59
CA PRO A 51 10.93 3.32 12.57
C PRO A 51 11.16 4.66 11.88
N ILE A 52 11.81 4.69 10.71
CA ILE A 52 12.03 5.91 9.94
C ILE A 52 10.69 6.48 9.45
N THR A 53 9.80 5.65 8.88
CA THR A 53 8.48 6.10 8.43
C THR A 53 7.64 6.63 9.60
N ILE A 54 7.74 5.98 10.78
CA ILE A 54 7.08 6.47 12.00
C ILE A 54 7.66 7.83 12.42
N CYS A 55 8.98 7.98 12.47
CA CYS A 55 9.63 9.26 12.81
C CYS A 55 9.28 10.37 11.81
N VAL A 56 9.30 10.08 10.51
CA VAL A 56 8.92 11.05 9.46
C VAL A 56 7.45 11.44 9.60
N SER A 57 6.56 10.49 9.86
CA SER A 57 5.14 10.79 10.08
C SER A 57 4.94 11.69 11.31
N ALA A 58 5.61 11.38 12.43
CA ALA A 58 5.55 12.20 13.64
C ALA A 58 6.11 13.61 13.41
N LEU A 59 7.18 13.73 12.63
CA LEU A 59 7.80 15.00 12.28
C LEU A 59 6.91 15.84 11.36
N LEU A 60 6.24 15.21 10.39
CA LEU A 60 5.24 15.86 9.53
C LEU A 60 3.99 16.30 10.31
N PHE A 61 3.56 15.54 11.33
CA PHE A 61 2.46 15.93 12.21
C PHE A 61 2.87 17.03 13.21
N GLY A 62 4.12 17.05 13.67
CA GLY A 62 4.65 18.06 14.59
C GLY A 62 5.03 19.39 13.92
N LEU A 63 5.38 19.38 12.64
CA LEU A 63 5.59 20.58 11.83
C LEU A 63 4.23 21.15 11.38
N SER A 64 3.54 21.80 12.30
CA SER A 64 2.32 22.59 12.07
C SER A 64 2.60 23.96 11.43
N GLY A 65 3.58 24.03 10.53
CA GLY A 65 3.98 25.26 9.85
C GLY A 65 3.41 25.30 8.44
N GLU A 66 2.87 26.45 8.04
CA GLU A 66 2.20 26.85 6.79
C GLU A 66 3.00 26.63 5.48
N ILE A 67 4.00 25.77 5.48
CA ILE A 67 5.02 25.61 4.42
C ILE A 67 4.60 24.53 3.40
N PHE A 68 3.72 23.59 3.76
CA PHE A 68 3.25 22.53 2.87
C PHE A 68 1.72 22.57 2.71
N HIS A 69 1.24 22.60 1.47
CA HIS A 69 -0.17 22.37 1.16
C HIS A 69 -0.60 21.01 1.74
N TRP A 70 -1.70 21.01 2.50
CA TRP A 70 -2.25 19.84 3.17
C TRP A 70 -2.46 18.66 2.20
N ASP A 71 -2.89 18.95 0.97
CA ASP A 71 -3.14 17.94 -0.07
C ASP A 71 -1.87 17.19 -0.51
N LEU A 72 -0.74 17.90 -0.65
CA LEU A 72 0.53 17.29 -1.07
C LEU A 72 1.14 16.41 0.02
N ARG A 73 0.97 16.79 1.30
CA ARG A 73 1.47 16.03 2.44
C ARG A 73 0.74 14.70 2.59
N GLU A 74 -0.57 14.70 2.40
CA GLU A 74 -1.38 13.48 2.47
C GLU A 74 -1.14 12.55 1.28
N LEU A 75 -0.97 13.10 0.08
CA LEU A 75 -0.65 12.31 -1.12
C LEU A 75 0.74 11.65 -1.02
N ALA A 76 1.75 12.39 -0.55
CA ALA A 76 3.08 11.85 -0.31
C ALA A 76 3.06 10.74 0.76
N TYR A 77 2.27 10.92 1.83
CA TYR A 77 2.11 9.90 2.86
C TYR A 77 1.41 8.64 2.34
N ALA A 78 0.31 8.80 1.60
CA ALA A 78 -0.44 7.66 1.08
C ALA A 78 0.34 6.87 0.02
N SER A 79 1.04 7.56 -0.88
CA SER A 79 1.87 6.92 -1.91
C SER A 79 3.09 6.21 -1.29
N GLY A 80 3.74 6.83 -0.28
CA GLY A 80 4.80 6.19 0.49
C GLY A 80 4.31 4.98 1.28
N ALA A 81 3.15 5.06 1.94
CA ALA A 81 2.55 3.94 2.66
C ALA A 81 2.20 2.78 1.71
N ALA A 82 1.60 3.06 0.54
CA ALA A 82 1.29 2.05 -0.46
C ALA A 82 2.55 1.33 -0.97
N LEU A 83 3.62 2.08 -1.27
CA LEU A 83 4.92 1.48 -1.68
C LEU A 83 5.54 0.63 -0.57
N PHE A 84 5.42 1.08 0.68
CA PHE A 84 5.91 0.36 1.84
C PHE A 84 5.19 -0.99 2.01
N VAL A 85 3.87 -1.00 1.90
CA VAL A 85 3.07 -2.23 1.99
C VAL A 85 3.37 -3.17 0.83
N CYS A 86 3.55 -2.66 -0.39
CA CYS A 86 4.01 -3.47 -1.53
C CYS A 86 5.39 -4.12 -1.30
N ALA A 87 6.31 -3.39 -0.66
CA ALA A 87 7.63 -3.93 -0.31
C ALA A 87 7.52 -5.02 0.78
N TYR A 88 6.65 -4.85 1.77
CA TYR A 88 6.39 -5.85 2.81
C TYR A 88 5.74 -7.11 2.25
N LEU A 89 4.79 -6.94 1.33
CA LEU A 89 4.14 -8.01 0.60
C LEU A 89 5.14 -8.88 -0.17
N LEU A 90 6.11 -8.27 -0.85
CA LEU A 90 7.16 -8.99 -1.58
C LEU A 90 8.01 -9.87 -0.64
N LEU A 91 8.25 -9.37 0.57
CA LEU A 91 9.05 -10.06 1.58
C LEU A 91 8.30 -11.25 2.20
N GLU A 92 7.00 -11.09 2.45
CA GLU A 92 6.15 -12.17 2.96
C GLU A 92 5.88 -13.24 1.88
N THR A 93 5.69 -12.85 0.63
CA THR A 93 5.54 -13.80 -0.49
C THR A 93 6.81 -14.65 -0.68
N GLU A 94 8.00 -14.05 -0.64
CA GLU A 94 9.28 -14.77 -0.60
C GLU A 94 9.41 -15.67 0.64
N ARG A 95 8.99 -15.20 1.81
CA ARG A 95 9.02 -16.04 3.02
C ARG A 95 8.13 -17.26 2.89
N ALA A 96 6.95 -17.10 2.29
CA ALA A 96 5.98 -18.16 2.07
C ALA A 96 6.50 -19.21 1.07
N THR A 97 7.26 -18.81 0.05
CA THR A 97 7.83 -19.73 -0.95
C THR A 97 9.09 -20.44 -0.46
N THR A 98 9.94 -19.76 0.31
CA THR A 98 11.33 -20.19 0.51
C THR A 98 11.58 -20.82 1.89
N ILE A 99 10.80 -20.46 2.92
CA ILE A 99 11.11 -20.80 4.33
C ILE A 99 9.97 -21.52 5.06
N CYS A 100 8.70 -21.34 4.67
CA CYS A 100 7.59 -21.81 5.48
C CYS A 100 7.44 -23.34 5.49
N SER A 101 7.41 -23.91 6.70
CA SER A 101 6.84 -25.24 6.96
C SER A 101 5.30 -25.17 6.88
N VAL A 102 4.64 -26.33 6.77
CA VAL A 102 3.19 -26.47 6.53
C VAL A 102 2.33 -25.66 7.52
N ASP A 103 2.78 -25.48 8.76
CA ASP A 103 2.04 -24.77 9.81
C ASP A 103 2.14 -23.23 9.73
N ASP A 104 3.28 -22.69 9.28
CA ASP A 104 3.50 -21.23 9.21
C ASP A 104 2.93 -20.61 7.93
N TYR A 105 2.60 -21.44 6.94
CA TYR A 105 2.06 -21.01 5.65
C TYR A 105 0.74 -20.26 5.79
N VAL A 106 -0.16 -20.74 6.67
CA VAL A 106 -1.47 -20.10 6.87
C VAL A 106 -1.32 -18.69 7.44
N LEU A 107 -0.41 -18.49 8.39
CA LEU A 107 -0.16 -17.18 8.99
C LEU A 107 0.42 -16.19 7.95
N ALA A 108 1.36 -16.65 7.12
CA ALA A 108 1.93 -15.85 6.04
C ALA A 108 0.86 -15.41 5.02
N VAL A 109 -0.04 -16.32 4.62
CA VAL A 109 -1.13 -16.01 3.69
C VAL A 109 -2.12 -15.01 4.28
N VAL A 110 -2.43 -15.11 5.58
CA VAL A 110 -3.30 -14.12 6.26
C VAL A 110 -2.64 -12.74 6.28
N HIS A 111 -1.33 -12.65 6.56
CA HIS A 111 -0.60 -11.39 6.50
C HIS A 111 -0.60 -10.78 5.11
N ILE A 112 -0.37 -11.60 4.08
CA ILE A 112 -0.46 -11.19 2.67
C ILE A 112 -1.86 -10.62 2.38
N TYR A 113 -2.92 -11.28 2.83
CA TYR A 113 -4.30 -10.83 2.61
C TYR A 113 -4.59 -9.49 3.29
N VAL A 114 -4.14 -9.30 4.54
CA VAL A 114 -4.30 -8.04 5.27
C VAL A 114 -3.59 -6.89 4.55
N HIS A 115 -2.36 -7.10 4.10
CA HIS A 115 -1.60 -6.09 3.36
C HIS A 115 -2.24 -5.71 2.02
N ILE A 116 -2.85 -6.66 1.31
CA ILE A 116 -3.61 -6.36 0.09
C ILE A 116 -4.79 -5.42 0.41
N LEU A 117 -5.54 -5.69 1.48
CA LEU A 117 -6.66 -4.85 1.89
C LEU A 117 -6.20 -3.44 2.31
N GLU A 118 -5.05 -3.33 2.97
CA GLU A 118 -4.46 -2.04 3.34
C GLU A 118 -4.12 -1.18 2.11
N VAL A 119 -3.50 -1.78 1.07
CA VAL A 119 -3.19 -1.04 -0.17
C VAL A 119 -4.47 -0.54 -0.84
N VAL A 120 -5.49 -1.40 -0.96
CA VAL A 120 -6.78 -1.02 -1.55
C VAL A 120 -7.43 0.12 -0.75
N TYR A 121 -7.43 0.01 0.57
CA TYR A 121 -7.98 1.05 1.45
C TYR A 121 -7.25 2.38 1.27
N TRP A 122 -5.92 2.38 1.24
CA TRP A 122 -5.13 3.59 1.04
C TRP A 122 -5.42 4.26 -0.30
N ILE A 123 -5.47 3.48 -1.38
CA ILE A 123 -5.75 4.00 -2.73
C ILE A 123 -7.16 4.61 -2.80
N ILE A 124 -8.18 3.93 -2.27
CA ILE A 124 -9.56 4.46 -2.26
C ILE A 124 -9.62 5.76 -1.46
N ASN A 125 -9.02 5.79 -0.27
CA ASN A 125 -9.02 6.97 0.60
C ASN A 125 -8.33 8.17 -0.08
N THR A 126 -7.22 7.95 -0.77
CA THR A 126 -6.53 9.00 -1.53
C THR A 126 -7.39 9.52 -2.67
N ILE A 127 -7.95 8.64 -3.50
CA ILE A 127 -8.77 9.06 -4.65
C ILE A 127 -10.01 9.83 -4.19
N PHE A 128 -10.70 9.33 -3.16
CA PHE A 128 -11.88 9.98 -2.61
C PHE A 128 -11.57 11.41 -2.10
N LYS A 129 -10.46 11.57 -1.38
CA LYS A 129 -10.01 12.90 -0.92
C LYS A 129 -9.60 13.83 -2.05
N THR A 130 -8.93 13.33 -3.08
CA THR A 130 -8.55 14.15 -4.25
C THR A 130 -9.79 14.68 -4.97
N ILE A 131 -10.84 13.86 -5.12
CA ILE A 131 -12.10 14.28 -5.74
C ILE A 131 -12.83 15.30 -4.85
N ALA A 132 -12.87 15.08 -3.53
CA ALA A 132 -13.44 16.04 -2.59
C ALA A 132 -12.72 17.40 -2.62
N GLY A 133 -11.39 17.40 -2.73
CA GLY A 133 -10.59 18.63 -2.90
C GLY A 133 -10.85 19.34 -4.24
N ALA A 134 -11.00 18.59 -5.33
CA ALA A 134 -11.34 19.13 -6.65
C ALA A 134 -12.75 19.76 -6.70
N LEU A 135 -13.71 19.22 -5.95
CA LEU A 135 -15.07 19.79 -5.84
C LEU A 135 -15.11 21.07 -4.99
N CYS A 136 -14.24 21.20 -3.98
CA CYS A 136 -14.18 22.38 -3.12
C CYS A 136 -13.43 23.57 -3.75
N THR A 137 -12.59 23.35 -4.76
CA THR A 137 -11.85 24.41 -5.48
C THR A 137 -12.61 24.98 -6.68
N ASN A 138 -13.72 24.35 -7.09
CA ASN A 138 -14.57 24.79 -8.20
C ASN A 138 -15.83 25.57 -7.74
N LYS A 139 -15.85 26.04 -6.48
CA LYS A 139 -16.83 26.99 -5.94
C LYS A 139 -16.12 28.27 -5.53
#